data_AF-A0A8I1RK24-F1
#
_entry.id   AF-A0A8I1RK24-F1
#
_cell.length_a   1.000
_cell.length_b   1.000
_cell.length_c   1.000
_cell.angle_alpha   90.00
_cell.angle_beta   90.00
_cell.angle_gamma   90.00
#
_symmetry.space_group_name_H-M   'P 1'
#
loop_
_entity.id
_entity.type
_entity.pdbx_description
1 polymer ?
#
loop_
_entity_poly.entity_id
_entity_poly.type
_entity_poly.pdbx_seq_one_letter_code
_entity_poly.pdbx_strand_id
1 'polypeptide(L)'
;MEDCMLSGPEWCGRFPGSASVDDLLPDFAGRVRAFLAALKAGGARVRIAATFRPPERAFLMHWAWQVAHAGHDPAAIPRRKTIPIAWLHRDAKGRADIAVSRAAAAAMVRRYGIRFAPALTSRHTQRRAVDMAVGWTGTLALRDAAGQLRPIATGPRTGSNRALIEIGAGYGVRKLVRDPPHWSDDGH
;
A
#
# COMPACT_ATOMS: atom_id res chain seq x y z
N MET A 1 -5.29 33.93 -7.30
CA MET A 1 -5.58 32.53 -7.68
C MET A 1 -4.49 31.69 -7.03
N GLU A 2 -4.82 30.71 -6.20
CA GLU A 2 -3.83 29.73 -5.78
C GLU A 2 -3.38 28.96 -7.03
N ASP A 3 -2.09 28.97 -7.32
CA ASP A 3 -1.50 28.29 -8.47
C ASP A 3 -1.73 26.78 -8.34
N CYS A 4 -2.81 26.30 -8.97
CA CYS A 4 -3.12 24.88 -9.02
C CYS A 4 -2.31 24.24 -10.14
N MET A 5 -1.54 23.19 -9.82
CA MET A 5 -0.82 22.40 -10.82
C MET A 5 -1.75 21.31 -11.36
N LEU A 6 -1.76 21.12 -12.69
CA LEU A 6 -2.54 20.07 -13.33
C LEU A 6 -2.19 18.68 -12.77
N SER A 7 -3.16 17.76 -12.78
CA SER A 7 -2.91 16.37 -12.39
C SER A 7 -1.97 15.70 -13.38
N GLY A 8 -1.08 14.84 -12.89
CA GLY A 8 -0.09 14.16 -13.71
C GLY A 8 0.97 13.43 -12.87
N PRO A 9 1.86 12.63 -13.51
CA PRO A 9 2.87 11.82 -12.81
C PRO A 9 3.80 12.59 -11.85
N GLU A 10 3.99 13.88 -12.06
CA GLU A 10 4.75 14.79 -11.20
C GLU A 10 4.18 14.87 -9.78
N TRP A 11 2.88 14.64 -9.59
CA TRP A 11 2.27 14.55 -8.26
C TRP A 11 2.68 13.29 -7.49
N CYS A 12 3.11 12.23 -8.18
CA CYS A 12 3.37 10.93 -7.54
C CYS A 12 4.53 10.95 -6.54
N GLY A 13 5.45 11.91 -6.68
CA GLY A 13 6.59 12.10 -5.79
C GLY A 13 6.37 13.11 -4.65
N ARG A 14 5.30 13.91 -4.68
CA ARG A 14 5.13 15.04 -3.75
C ARG A 14 4.81 14.64 -2.30
N PHE A 15 4.15 13.51 -2.13
CA PHE A 15 3.81 12.94 -0.82
C PHE A 15 4.33 11.50 -0.76
N PRO A 16 5.63 11.32 -0.40
CA PRO A 16 6.23 9.99 -0.33
C PRO A 16 5.57 9.15 0.77
N GLY A 17 5.41 7.86 0.51
CA GLY A 17 5.08 6.89 1.57
C GLY A 17 6.33 6.49 2.36
N SER A 18 6.15 5.61 3.34
CA SER A 18 7.26 4.96 4.04
C SER A 18 7.27 3.46 3.79
N ALA A 19 8.45 2.86 3.91
CA ALA A 19 8.66 1.41 4.02
C ALA A 19 9.35 1.04 5.35
N SER A 20 9.46 1.98 6.29
CA SER A 20 10.07 1.76 7.61
C SER A 20 9.07 1.18 8.59
N VAL A 21 9.50 0.19 9.37
CA VAL A 21 8.72 -0.36 10.49
C VAL A 21 8.54 0.66 11.62
N ASP A 22 9.46 1.63 11.74
CA ASP A 22 9.36 2.73 12.72
C ASP A 22 8.18 3.67 12.44
N ASP A 23 7.63 3.63 11.23
CA ASP A 23 6.45 4.41 10.86
C ASP A 23 5.12 3.70 11.18
N LEU A 24 5.16 2.49 11.74
CA LEU A 24 3.97 1.80 12.25
C LEU A 24 3.59 2.31 13.64
N LEU A 25 2.35 2.06 14.09
CA LEU A 25 1.99 2.27 15.49
C LEU A 25 2.90 1.42 16.39
N PRO A 26 3.37 1.93 17.55
CA PRO A 26 4.38 1.26 18.36
C PRO A 26 4.09 -0.21 18.67
N ASP A 27 2.86 -0.52 19.11
CA ASP A 27 2.44 -1.89 19.42
C ASP A 27 2.50 -2.82 18.20
N PHE A 28 2.05 -2.34 17.04
CA PHE A 28 2.09 -3.11 15.81
C PHE A 28 3.52 -3.23 15.27
N ALA A 29 4.34 -2.17 15.39
CA ALA A 29 5.75 -2.18 15.04
C ALA A 29 6.49 -3.27 15.81
N GLY A 30 6.26 -3.40 17.12
CA GLY A 30 6.85 -4.44 17.95
C GLY A 30 6.50 -5.86 17.46
N ARG A 31 5.23 -6.09 17.15
CA ARG A 31 4.73 -7.37 16.59
C ARG A 31 5.36 -7.70 15.24
N VAL A 32 5.42 -6.71 14.33
CA VAL A 32 6.06 -6.86 13.02
C VAL A 32 7.56 -7.15 13.17
N ARG A 33 8.29 -6.46 14.06
CA ARG A 33 9.71 -6.74 14.32
C ARG A 33 9.94 -8.17 14.80
N ALA A 34 9.12 -8.64 15.74
CA ALA A 34 9.21 -10.01 16.24
C ALA A 34 8.99 -11.05 15.12
N PHE A 35 7.98 -10.83 14.28
CA PHE A 35 7.72 -11.72 13.14
C PHE A 35 8.84 -11.69 12.09
N LEU A 36 9.34 -10.50 11.74
CA LEU A 36 10.46 -10.34 10.81
C LEU A 36 11.74 -11.00 11.34
N ALA A 37 12.00 -10.90 12.65
CA ALA A 37 13.14 -11.56 13.29
C ALA A 37 13.02 -13.08 13.19
N ALA A 38 11.84 -13.65 13.45
CA ALA A 38 11.59 -15.07 13.30
C ALA A 38 11.78 -15.53 11.84
N LEU A 39 11.21 -14.80 10.88
CA LEU A 39 11.38 -15.05 9.44
C LEU A 39 12.85 -15.08 9.03
N LYS A 40 13.62 -14.07 9.46
CA LYS A 40 15.05 -13.96 9.18
C LYS A 40 15.83 -15.12 9.80
N ALA A 41 15.54 -15.45 11.06
CA ALA A 41 16.18 -16.57 11.76
C ALA A 41 15.90 -17.93 11.10
N GLY A 42 14.71 -18.09 10.51
CA GLY A 42 14.36 -19.29 9.75
C GLY A 42 14.96 -19.36 8.34
N GLY A 43 15.67 -18.32 7.89
CA GLY A 43 16.27 -18.27 6.55
C GLY A 43 15.37 -17.68 5.46
N ALA A 44 14.24 -17.07 5.81
CA ALA A 44 13.41 -16.36 4.84
C ALA A 44 14.02 -15.00 4.47
N ARG A 45 13.82 -14.60 3.22
CA ARG A 45 14.07 -13.24 2.73
C ARG A 45 12.79 -12.44 2.77
N VAL A 46 12.85 -11.22 3.28
CA VAL A 46 11.73 -10.29 3.36
C VAL A 46 12.09 -8.97 2.69
N ARG A 47 11.19 -8.43 1.87
CA ARG A 47 11.27 -7.08 1.30
C ARG A 47 10.01 -6.30 1.65
N ILE A 48 10.16 -5.23 2.42
CA ILE A 48 9.05 -4.31 2.73
C ILE A 48 8.89 -3.30 1.59
N ALA A 49 7.66 -3.14 1.13
CA ALA A 49 7.31 -2.21 0.05
C ALA A 49 6.59 -0.96 0.58
N ALA A 50 5.78 -1.10 1.63
CA ALA A 50 5.08 0.02 2.25
C ALA A 50 4.71 -0.27 3.71
N THR A 51 4.71 0.77 4.54
CA THR A 51 4.21 0.77 5.91
C THR A 51 3.22 1.90 6.11
N PHE A 52 3.66 3.14 5.90
CA PHE A 52 2.82 4.32 6.02
C PHE A 52 2.49 4.94 4.66
N ARG A 53 1.22 5.31 4.48
CA ARG A 53 0.72 6.10 3.36
C ARG A 53 0.13 7.40 3.90
N PRO A 54 0.76 8.57 3.67
CA PRO A 54 0.18 9.84 4.07
C PRO A 54 -1.24 10.04 3.50
N PRO A 55 -2.15 10.71 4.23
CA PRO A 55 -3.50 11.02 3.74
C PRO A 55 -3.51 11.73 2.38
N GLU A 56 -2.53 12.58 2.09
CA GLU A 56 -2.39 13.29 0.83
C GLU A 56 -2.07 12.33 -0.32
N ARG A 57 -1.16 11.38 -0.07
CA ARG A 57 -0.86 10.31 -1.03
C ARG A 57 -2.08 9.44 -1.27
N ALA A 58 -2.80 9.05 -0.21
CA ALA A 58 -4.03 8.26 -0.33
C ALA A 58 -5.10 8.99 -1.15
N PHE A 59 -5.25 10.31 -0.95
CA PHE A 59 -6.15 11.16 -1.72
C PHE A 59 -5.79 11.17 -3.21
N LEU A 60 -4.52 11.41 -3.55
CA LEU A 60 -4.06 11.42 -4.94
C LEU A 60 -4.25 10.05 -5.62
N MET A 61 -3.88 8.97 -4.94
CA MET A 61 -4.05 7.61 -5.44
C MET A 61 -5.52 7.25 -5.67
N HIS A 62 -6.39 7.58 -4.71
CA HIS A 62 -7.82 7.32 -4.78
C HIS A 62 -8.44 8.03 -5.99
N TRP A 63 -8.27 9.35 -6.07
CA TRP A 63 -8.92 10.14 -7.12
C TRP A 63 -8.35 9.90 -8.51
N ALA A 64 -7.05 9.63 -8.63
CA ALA A 64 -6.47 9.20 -9.91
C ALA A 64 -7.15 7.91 -10.41
N TRP A 65 -7.38 6.95 -9.52
CA TRP A 65 -8.07 5.72 -9.90
C TRP A 65 -9.54 5.96 -10.26
N GLN A 66 -10.27 6.75 -9.46
CA GLN A 66 -11.69 7.06 -9.70
C GLN A 66 -11.91 7.76 -11.05
N VAL A 67 -11.06 8.75 -11.39
CA VAL A 67 -11.14 9.44 -12.69
C VAL A 67 -10.79 8.49 -13.84
N ALA A 68 -9.71 7.73 -13.70
CA ALA A 68 -9.21 6.89 -14.78
C ALA A 68 -10.10 5.67 -15.08
N HIS A 69 -10.69 5.04 -14.05
CA HIS A 69 -11.36 3.74 -14.18
C HIS A 69 -12.84 3.75 -13.83
N ALA A 70 -13.27 4.57 -12.86
CA ALA A 70 -14.66 4.63 -12.42
C ALA A 70 -15.48 5.73 -13.12
N GLY A 71 -14.82 6.54 -13.95
CA GLY A 71 -15.45 7.61 -14.72
C GLY A 71 -15.94 8.79 -13.89
N HIS A 72 -15.36 8.98 -12.69
CA HIS A 72 -15.67 10.12 -11.84
C HIS A 72 -15.36 11.45 -12.53
N ASP A 73 -16.20 12.47 -12.29
CA ASP A 73 -16.04 13.80 -12.87
C ASP A 73 -14.81 14.52 -12.24
N PRO A 74 -13.77 14.87 -13.02
CA PRO A 74 -12.62 15.61 -12.53
C PRO A 74 -12.97 16.96 -11.89
N ALA A 75 -14.09 17.57 -12.27
CA ALA A 75 -14.54 18.85 -11.72
C ALA A 75 -15.17 18.72 -10.32
N ALA A 76 -15.67 17.53 -9.98
CA ALA A 76 -16.39 17.26 -8.74
C ALA A 76 -15.48 16.85 -7.57
N ILE A 77 -14.17 16.68 -7.83
CA ILE A 77 -13.24 16.19 -6.82
C ILE A 77 -13.03 17.25 -5.73
N PRO A 78 -13.19 16.89 -4.43
CA PRO A 78 -13.03 17.84 -3.34
C PRO A 78 -11.66 18.51 -3.35
N ARG A 79 -11.62 19.85 -3.32
CA ARG A 79 -10.36 20.60 -3.20
C ARG A 79 -9.74 20.41 -1.82
N ARG A 80 -8.40 20.35 -1.77
CA ARG A 80 -7.63 20.33 -0.51
C ARG A 80 -6.55 21.40 -0.57
N LYS A 81 -6.51 22.29 0.42
CA LYS A 81 -5.51 23.38 0.47
C LYS A 81 -4.08 22.86 0.42
N THR A 82 -3.80 21.74 1.10
CA THR A 82 -2.47 21.11 1.11
C THR A 82 -2.13 20.35 -0.16
N ILE A 83 -3.08 20.23 -1.10
CA ILE A 83 -2.91 19.52 -2.38
C ILE A 83 -3.51 20.40 -3.50
N PRO A 84 -2.78 21.44 -3.96
CA PRO A 84 -3.26 22.36 -5.00
C PRO A 84 -3.22 21.71 -6.39
N ILE A 85 -3.93 20.59 -6.55
CA ILE A 85 -4.05 19.81 -7.78
C ILE A 85 -5.30 20.22 -8.57
N ALA A 86 -5.13 20.45 -9.86
CA ALA A 86 -6.21 20.65 -10.82
C ALA A 86 -6.45 19.35 -11.60
N TRP A 87 -7.52 18.64 -11.25
CA TRP A 87 -7.92 17.39 -11.93
C TRP A 87 -8.60 17.63 -13.28
N LEU A 88 -9.33 18.73 -13.43
CA LEU A 88 -9.97 19.11 -14.68
C LEU A 88 -8.98 19.88 -15.57
N HIS A 89 -8.55 19.22 -16.64
CA HIS A 89 -7.76 19.84 -17.70
C HIS A 89 -8.69 20.64 -18.62
N ARG A 90 -8.13 21.69 -19.24
CA ARG A 90 -8.86 22.56 -20.17
C ARG A 90 -8.05 22.76 -21.44
N ASP A 91 -8.75 22.89 -22.56
CA ASP A 91 -8.13 23.23 -23.85
C ASP A 91 -7.67 24.70 -23.88
N ALA A 92 -7.03 25.10 -24.97
CA ALA A 92 -6.54 26.48 -25.17
C ALA A 92 -7.67 27.55 -25.15
N LYS A 93 -8.94 27.14 -25.30
CA LYS A 93 -10.12 28.01 -25.22
C LYS A 93 -10.78 27.98 -23.84
N GLY A 94 -10.17 27.29 -22.87
CA GLY A 94 -10.68 27.16 -21.51
C GLY A 94 -11.82 26.14 -21.36
N ARG A 95 -12.14 25.35 -22.40
CA ARG A 95 -13.19 24.33 -22.33
C ARG A 95 -12.67 23.07 -21.65
N ALA A 96 -13.51 22.39 -20.90
CA ALA A 96 -13.16 21.14 -20.21
C ALA A 96 -12.64 20.08 -21.20
N ASP A 97 -11.49 19.48 -20.87
CA ASP A 97 -10.91 18.34 -21.59
C ASP A 97 -10.89 17.11 -20.70
N ILE A 98 -11.99 16.35 -20.75
CA ILE A 98 -12.17 15.14 -19.94
C ILE A 98 -11.24 14.03 -20.40
N ALA A 99 -10.92 13.96 -21.69
CA ALA A 99 -10.03 12.93 -22.25
C ALA A 99 -8.60 13.11 -21.70
N VAL A 100 -8.08 14.33 -21.71
CA VAL A 100 -6.76 14.65 -21.13
C VAL A 100 -6.76 14.45 -19.62
N SER A 101 -7.83 14.86 -18.92
CA SER A 101 -7.97 14.65 -17.47
C SER A 101 -7.86 13.16 -17.10
N ARG A 102 -8.58 12.29 -17.85
CA ARG A 102 -8.53 10.84 -17.66
C ARG A 102 -7.17 10.25 -18.01
N ALA A 103 -6.54 10.71 -19.10
CA ALA A 103 -5.22 10.24 -19.50
C ALA A 103 -4.15 10.57 -18.44
N ALA A 104 -4.19 11.78 -17.88
CA ALA A 104 -3.29 12.20 -16.82
C ALA A 104 -3.49 11.41 -15.52
N ALA A 105 -4.74 11.21 -15.11
CA ALA A 105 -5.08 10.36 -13.97
C ALA A 105 -4.61 8.91 -14.18
N ALA A 106 -4.79 8.35 -15.38
CA ALA A 106 -4.31 7.01 -15.73
C ALA A 106 -2.78 6.92 -15.69
N ALA A 107 -2.07 7.98 -16.06
CA ALA A 107 -0.61 8.06 -15.93
C ALA A 107 -0.17 8.02 -14.45
N MET A 108 -0.90 8.71 -13.57
CA MET A 108 -0.68 8.62 -12.12
C MET A 108 -0.95 7.21 -11.58
N VAL A 109 -2.04 6.55 -12.00
CA VAL A 109 -2.33 5.15 -11.62
C VAL A 109 -1.17 4.24 -11.98
N ARG A 110 -0.66 4.33 -13.22
CA ARG A 110 0.51 3.56 -13.67
C ARG A 110 1.74 3.86 -12.84
N ARG A 111 2.04 5.15 -12.59
CA ARG A 111 3.23 5.56 -11.82
C ARG A 111 3.18 5.10 -10.36
N TYR A 112 2.00 5.05 -9.76
CA TYR A 112 1.80 4.53 -8.41
C TYR A 112 1.73 2.99 -8.35
N GLY A 113 1.57 2.29 -9.48
CA GLY A 113 1.40 0.83 -9.51
C GLY A 113 0.07 0.37 -8.92
N ILE A 114 -1.00 1.15 -9.06
CA ILE A 114 -2.31 0.85 -8.46
C ILE A 114 -3.02 -0.24 -9.25
N ARG A 115 -3.35 -1.35 -8.60
CA ARG A 115 -4.12 -2.46 -9.19
C ARG A 115 -5.61 -2.45 -8.81
N PHE A 116 -5.92 -2.04 -7.59
CA PHE A 116 -7.28 -1.98 -7.06
C PHE A 116 -7.57 -0.56 -6.54
N ALA A 117 -8.86 -0.20 -6.49
CA ALA A 117 -9.31 1.10 -6.00
C ALA A 117 -8.71 1.41 -4.61
N PRO A 118 -7.86 2.43 -4.47
CA PRO A 118 -7.30 2.80 -3.18
C PRO A 118 -8.39 3.42 -2.29
N ALA A 119 -8.44 3.02 -1.02
CA ALA A 119 -9.28 3.71 -0.03
C ALA A 119 -8.60 5.00 0.45
N LEU A 120 -9.41 6.02 0.75
CA LEU A 120 -8.94 7.28 1.37
C LEU A 120 -8.42 7.06 2.79
N THR A 121 -9.03 6.11 3.50
CA THR A 121 -8.60 5.65 4.82
C THR A 121 -8.38 4.15 4.75
N SER A 122 -7.19 3.70 5.13
CA SER A 122 -6.80 2.29 5.15
C SER A 122 -5.88 2.00 6.32
N ARG A 123 -5.55 0.72 6.54
CA ARG A 123 -4.57 0.35 7.56
C ARG A 123 -3.19 0.99 7.32
N HIS A 124 -2.79 1.24 6.07
CA HIS A 124 -1.57 1.99 5.76
C HIS A 124 -1.64 3.47 6.18
N THR A 125 -2.79 4.15 6.00
CA THR A 125 -2.93 5.54 6.47
C THR A 125 -2.99 5.62 7.99
N GLN A 126 -3.39 4.53 8.63
CA GLN A 126 -3.48 4.40 10.08
C GLN A 126 -2.21 3.82 10.73
N ARG A 127 -1.15 3.54 9.95
CA ARG A 127 0.12 2.97 10.44
C ARG A 127 -0.04 1.56 11.05
N ARG A 128 -1.01 0.80 10.55
CA ARG A 128 -1.45 -0.53 11.03
C ARG A 128 -1.25 -1.64 10.00
N ALA A 129 -0.57 -1.38 8.89
CA ALA A 129 -0.30 -2.36 7.84
C ALA A 129 1.13 -2.29 7.31
N VAL A 130 1.62 -3.43 6.85
CA VAL A 130 2.87 -3.60 6.15
C VAL A 130 2.64 -4.42 4.88
N ASP A 131 3.03 -3.86 3.74
CA ASP A 131 3.13 -4.58 2.48
C ASP A 131 4.52 -5.17 2.41
N MET A 132 4.62 -6.50 2.39
CA MET A 132 5.90 -7.19 2.30
C MET A 132 5.84 -8.45 1.44
N ALA A 133 6.91 -8.65 0.66
CA ALA A 133 7.17 -9.91 -0.02
C ALA A 133 8.05 -10.79 0.87
N VAL A 134 7.63 -12.03 1.08
CA VAL A 134 8.38 -13.06 1.82
C VAL A 134 8.66 -14.22 0.87
N GLY A 135 9.88 -14.76 0.91
CA GLY A 135 10.25 -15.94 0.14
C GLY A 135 11.40 -16.72 0.77
N TRP A 136 11.44 -18.03 0.53
CA TRP A 136 12.47 -18.94 1.04
C TRP A 136 12.66 -20.13 0.09
N THR A 137 13.66 -20.97 0.39
CA THR A 137 13.93 -22.23 -0.30
C THR A 137 13.87 -23.40 0.69
N GLY A 138 13.65 -24.62 0.20
CA GLY A 138 13.59 -25.82 1.05
C GLY A 138 12.45 -25.78 2.07
N THR A 139 12.71 -26.30 3.27
CA THR A 139 11.83 -26.25 4.44
C THR A 139 12.19 -25.03 5.30
N LEU A 140 11.23 -24.18 5.61
CA LEU A 140 11.44 -23.05 6.52
C LEU A 140 11.25 -23.51 7.97
N ALA A 141 12.29 -23.43 8.80
CA ALA A 141 12.17 -23.70 10.23
C ALA A 141 11.91 -22.37 10.97
N LEU A 142 10.65 -22.09 11.28
CA LEU A 142 10.22 -20.80 11.83
C LEU A 142 9.80 -20.97 13.30
N ARG A 143 10.29 -20.12 14.21
CA ARG A 143 9.72 -20.07 15.57
C ARG A 143 8.36 -19.38 15.51
N ASP A 144 7.36 -19.95 16.17
CA ASP A 144 6.08 -19.28 16.36
C ASP A 144 6.11 -18.32 17.56
N ALA A 145 5.00 -17.60 17.78
CA ALA A 145 4.90 -16.63 18.86
C ALA A 145 5.00 -17.24 20.28
N ALA A 146 4.81 -18.56 20.41
CA ALA A 146 5.04 -19.29 21.66
C ALA A 146 6.49 -19.80 21.80
N GLY A 147 7.36 -19.49 20.83
CA GLY A 147 8.76 -19.89 20.80
C GLY A 147 9.01 -21.30 20.25
N GLN A 148 7.97 -22.03 19.85
CA GLN A 148 8.09 -23.38 19.34
C GLN A 148 8.57 -23.37 17.89
N LEU A 149 9.48 -24.29 17.54
CA LEU A 149 9.98 -24.40 16.18
C LEU A 149 8.96 -25.14 15.31
N ARG A 150 8.53 -24.50 14.22
CA ARG A 150 7.52 -25.02 13.27
C ARG A 150 8.14 -25.18 11.89
N PRO A 151 8.28 -26.42 11.37
CA PRO A 151 8.74 -26.63 10.01
C PRO A 151 7.62 -26.34 9.00
N ILE A 152 7.93 -25.55 7.97
CA ILE A 152 7.06 -25.31 6.82
C ILE A 152 7.70 -25.97 5.59
N ALA A 153 7.31 -27.22 5.33
CA ALA A 153 7.75 -27.97 4.15
C ALA A 153 6.80 -27.80 2.95
N THR A 154 5.61 -27.22 3.16
CA THR A 154 4.57 -27.06 2.13
C THR A 154 4.81 -25.86 1.22
N GLY A 155 4.24 -25.91 0.02
CA GLY A 155 4.14 -24.76 -0.88
C GLY A 155 2.91 -23.89 -0.61
N PRO A 156 2.83 -22.70 -1.24
CA PRO A 156 3.91 -22.03 -1.97
C PRO A 156 5.03 -21.54 -1.03
N ARG A 157 6.24 -21.30 -1.53
CA ARG A 157 7.36 -20.76 -0.73
C ARG A 157 7.35 -19.23 -0.70
N THR A 158 6.21 -18.67 -0.35
CA THR A 158 5.95 -17.22 -0.35
C THR A 158 5.11 -16.80 0.85
N GLY A 159 4.94 -15.49 1.04
CA GLY A 159 4.02 -14.91 2.03
C GLY A 159 2.56 -15.41 1.95
N SER A 160 2.16 -16.08 0.86
CA SER A 160 0.82 -16.67 0.70
C SER A 160 0.70 -18.11 1.21
N ASN A 161 1.75 -18.67 1.83
CA ASN A 161 1.71 -20.01 2.40
C ASN A 161 0.78 -20.07 3.62
N ARG A 162 -0.11 -21.07 3.67
CA ARG A 162 -1.10 -21.21 4.75
C ARG A 162 -0.46 -21.35 6.13
N ALA A 163 0.57 -22.18 6.28
CA ALA A 163 1.24 -22.39 7.56
C ALA A 163 1.99 -21.12 8.02
N LEU A 164 2.59 -20.38 7.08
CA LEU A 164 3.21 -19.10 7.40
C LEU A 164 2.17 -18.06 7.85
N ILE A 165 1.01 -18.02 7.19
CA ILE A 165 -0.09 -17.12 7.55
C ILE A 165 -0.58 -17.43 8.97
N GLU A 166 -0.77 -18.71 9.30
CA GLU A 166 -1.17 -19.16 10.63
C GLU A 166 -0.13 -18.74 11.70
N ILE A 167 1.17 -18.91 11.43
CA ILE A 167 2.23 -18.48 12.35
C ILE A 167 2.28 -16.95 12.49
N GLY A 168 2.18 -16.21 11.39
CA GLY A 168 2.14 -14.74 11.40
C GLY A 168 0.98 -14.18 12.22
N ALA A 169 -0.20 -14.82 12.13
CA ALA A 169 -1.36 -14.47 12.94
C ALA A 169 -1.08 -14.63 14.46
N GLY A 170 -0.26 -15.60 14.86
CA GLY A 170 0.21 -15.77 16.24
C GLY A 170 1.03 -14.59 16.75
N TYR A 171 1.79 -13.92 15.88
CA TYR A 171 2.48 -12.66 16.20
C TYR A 171 1.55 -11.43 16.20
N GLY A 172 0.28 -11.60 15.83
CA GLY A 172 -0.64 -10.49 15.59
C GLY A 172 -0.37 -9.75 14.27
N VAL A 173 0.32 -10.39 13.31
CA VAL A 173 0.56 -9.88 11.95
C VAL A 173 -0.26 -10.73 10.98
N ARG A 174 -1.47 -10.26 10.67
CA ARG A 174 -2.49 -11.03 9.95
C ARG A 174 -2.47 -10.76 8.46
N LYS A 175 -2.59 -11.82 7.67
CA LYS A 175 -2.57 -11.75 6.20
C LYS A 175 -3.93 -11.33 5.62
N LEU A 176 -3.92 -10.40 4.68
CA LEU A 176 -5.03 -10.26 3.73
C LEU A 176 -4.80 -11.17 2.52
N VAL A 177 -5.51 -12.30 2.43
CA VAL A 177 -5.21 -13.34 1.42
C VAL A 177 -5.41 -12.86 -0.02
N ARG A 178 -6.43 -12.01 -0.27
CA ARG A 178 -6.72 -11.47 -1.62
C ARG A 178 -5.70 -10.44 -2.11
N ASP A 179 -4.88 -9.91 -1.21
CA ASP A 179 -3.83 -8.93 -1.50
C ASP A 179 -2.47 -9.51 -1.05
N PRO A 180 -1.80 -10.29 -1.91
CA PRO A 180 -0.61 -11.07 -1.55
C PRO A 180 0.53 -10.32 -0.84
N PRO A 181 0.80 -9.01 -1.03
CA PRO A 181 1.76 -8.28 -0.19
C PRO A 181 1.22 -7.86 1.19
N HIS A 182 -0.10 -7.67 1.36
CA HIS A 182 -0.66 -6.95 2.51
C HIS A 182 -0.77 -7.79 3.78
N TRP A 183 -0.25 -7.23 4.87
CA TRP A 183 -0.42 -7.73 6.23
C TRP A 183 -0.82 -6.57 7.15
N SER A 184 -1.66 -6.80 8.14
CA SER A 184 -2.11 -5.79 9.09
C SER A 184 -2.34 -6.39 10.47
N ASP A 185 -2.68 -5.56 11.45
CA ASP A 185 -2.98 -6.04 12.80
C ASP A 185 -4.32 -6.79 12.90
N ASP A 186 -5.20 -6.63 11.92
CA ASP A 186 -6.53 -7.24 11.87
C ASP A 186 -6.83 -8.06 10.60
N GLY A 187 -5.94 -8.04 9.61
CA GLY A 187 -6.08 -8.82 8.37
C GLY A 187 -6.93 -8.15 7.29
N HIS A 188 -7.27 -6.87 7.46
CA HIS A 188 -7.99 -6.04 6.49
C HIS A 188 -7.10 -5.01 5.81
#